data_AF-A0A832VZR1-F1
#
_entry.id   AF-A0A832VZR1-F1
#
_cell.length_a   1.000
_cell.length_b   1.000
_cell.length_c   1.000
_cell.angle_alpha   90.00
_cell.angle_beta   90.00
_cell.angle_gamma   90.00
#
_symmetry.space_group_name_H-M   'P 1'
#
loop_
_entity.id
_entity.type
_entity.pdbx_description
1 polymer ?
#
loop_
_entity_poly.entity_id
_entity_poly.type
_entity_poly.pdbx_seq_one_letter_code
_entity_poly.pdbx_strand_id
1 'polypeptide(L)' 'MSARDAAKIPKRIESIKFGLMDPNEIRKMSAVEIKTADTYKDDGHAYKQGLMDP' A
#
# COMPACT_ATOMS: atom_id res chain seq x y z
N MET A 1 9.34 12.18 -33.55
CA MET A 1 8.70 12.61 -32.28
C MET A 1 9.75 12.55 -31.19
N SER A 2 9.93 13.63 -30.42
CA SER A 2 10.96 13.71 -29.38
C SER A 2 10.53 12.88 -28.16
N ALA A 3 11.46 12.24 -27.45
CA ALA A 3 11.17 11.51 -26.21
C ALA A 3 10.48 12.39 -25.13
N ARG A 4 10.60 13.71 -25.25
CA ARG A 4 9.93 14.70 -24.38
C ARG A 4 8.43 14.87 -24.68
N ASP A 5 7.98 14.53 -25.89
CA ASP A 5 6.56 14.63 -26.26
C ASP A 5 5.73 13.46 -25.69
N ALA A 6 6.37 12.32 -25.42
CA ALA A 6 5.72 11.15 -24.82
C ALA A 6 5.20 11.41 -23.40
N ALA A 7 5.76 12.39 -22.68
CA ALA A 7 5.31 12.78 -21.35
C ALA A 7 4.00 13.61 -21.35
N LYS A 8 3.58 14.16 -22.50
CA LYS A 8 2.34 14.94 -22.64
C LYS A 8 1.10 14.09 -22.91
N ILE A 9 1.27 12.83 -23.31
CA ILE A 9 0.15 11.91 -23.52
C ILE A 9 -0.12 11.20 -22.19
N PRO A 10 -1.29 11.37 -21.57
CA PRO A 10 -1.62 10.63 -20.36
C PRO A 10 -1.61 9.13 -20.67
N LYS A 11 -0.83 8.37 -19.90
CA LYS A 11 -0.82 6.91 -19.99
C LYS A 11 -2.24 6.41 -19.67
N ARG A 12 -2.75 5.49 -20.49
CA ARG A 12 -4.04 4.83 -20.28
C ARG A 12 -3.82 3.41 -19.78
N ILE A 13 -4.72 2.93 -18.92
CA ILE A 13 -4.75 1.52 -18.52
C ILE A 13 -5.23 0.71 -19.73
N GLU A 14 -4.39 -0.18 -20.24
CA GLU A 14 -4.71 -1.05 -21.37
C GLU A 14 -5.48 -2.30 -20.93
N SER A 15 -5.10 -2.89 -19.79
CA SER A 15 -5.72 -4.09 -19.24
C SER A 15 -5.51 -4.20 -17.73
N ILE A 16 -6.28 -5.08 -17.09
CA ILE A 16 -6.14 -5.45 -15.68
C ILE A 16 -5.73 -6.92 -15.62
N LYS A 17 -4.64 -7.21 -14.89
CA LYS A 17 -4.14 -8.57 -14.68
C LYS A 17 -4.58 -9.06 -13.31
N PHE A 18 -5.55 -9.96 -13.28
CA PHE A 18 -5.94 -10.66 -12.06
C PHE A 18 -4.92 -11.75 -11.72
N GLY A 19 -4.70 -11.96 -10.43
CA GLY A 19 -3.77 -12.98 -9.94
C GLY A 19 -3.96 -13.22 -8.45
N LEU A 20 -3.21 -14.17 -7.94
CA LEU A 20 -3.07 -14.41 -6.50
C LEU A 20 -1.79 -13.74 -6.02
N MET A 21 -1.81 -13.22 -4.80
CA MET A 21 -0.68 -12.50 -4.22
C MET A 21 0.20 -13.46 -3.41
N ASP A 22 1.51 -13.45 -3.66
CA ASP A 22 2.46 -14.23 -2.86
C ASP A 22 2.58 -13.64 -1.45
N PRO A 23 2.63 -14.46 -0.38
CA PRO A 23 2.79 -13.95 0.98
C PRO A 23 4.02 -13.05 1.18
N ASN A 24 5.11 -13.27 0.45
CA ASN A 24 6.30 -12.42 0.52
C ASN A 24 6.08 -11.08 -0.19
N GLU A 25 5.24 -11.04 -1.22
CA GLU A 25 4.88 -9.79 -1.90
C GLU A 25 4.05 -8.90 -0.97
N ILE A 26 3.05 -9.47 -0.28
CA ILE A 26 2.26 -8.79 0.76
C ILE A 26 3.19 -8.14 1.79
N ARG A 27 4.13 -8.92 2.34
CA ARG A 27 5.06 -8.44 3.37
C ARG A 27 5.98 -7.33 2.88
N LYS A 28 6.47 -7.41 1.63
CA LYS A 28 7.34 -6.38 1.04
C LYS A 28 6.61 -5.08 0.73
N MET A 29 5.33 -5.16 0.34
CA MET A 29 4.50 -3.99 0.08
C MET A 29 3.95 -3.35 1.35
N SER A 30 3.85 -4.10 2.45
CA SER A 30 3.28 -3.61 3.70
C SER A 30 4.10 -2.46 4.27
N ALA A 31 3.43 -1.39 4.68
CA ALA A 31 4.07 -0.28 5.40
C ALA A 31 4.39 -0.66 6.87
N VAL A 32 3.54 -1.50 7.48
CA VAL A 32 3.62 -1.85 8.90
C VAL A 32 3.25 -3.34 9.09
N GLU A 33 3.87 -3.99 10.07
CA GLU A 33 3.45 -5.30 10.58
C GLU A 33 2.52 -5.11 11.78
N ILE A 34 1.27 -5.56 11.67
CA ILE A 34 0.30 -5.47 12.77
C ILE A 34 0.50 -6.62 13.74
N LYS A 35 0.71 -6.29 15.02
CA LYS A 35 0.92 -7.26 16.11
C LYS A 35 -0.17 -7.20 17.17
N THR A 36 -0.89 -6.09 17.25
CA THR A 36 -1.94 -5.85 18.22
C THR A 36 -3.27 -5.66 17.49
N ALA A 37 -4.29 -6.40 17.93
CA ALA A 37 -5.64 -6.32 17.34
C ALA A 37 -6.42 -5.09 17.79
N ASP A 38 -6.04 -4.47 18.91
CA ASP A 38 -6.69 -3.28 19.43
C ASP A 38 -6.31 -2.02 18.62
N THR A 39 -7.24 -1.07 18.55
CA THR A 39 -7.09 0.16 17.77
C THR A 39 -6.38 1.27 18.56
N TYR A 40 -6.94 1.64 19.72
CA TYR A 40 -6.48 2.74 20.56
C TYR A 40 -6.29 2.30 22.02
N LYS A 41 -5.35 2.93 22.70
CA LYS A 41 -5.14 2.83 24.15
C LYS A 41 -6.22 3.61 24.91
N ASP A 42 -6.25 3.40 26.23
CA ASP A 42 -7.12 4.14 27.15
C ASP A 42 -6.90 5.67 27.12
N ASP A 43 -5.72 6.12 26.71
CA ASP A 43 -5.36 7.53 26.55
C ASP A 43 -5.78 8.14 25.18
N GLY A 44 -6.40 7.33 24.32
CA GLY A 44 -6.85 7.72 22.98
C GLY A 44 -5.79 7.68 21.88
N HIS A 45 -4.52 7.39 22.17
CA HIS A 45 -3.49 7.24 21.15
C HIS A 45 -3.55 5.85 20.51
N ALA A 46 -3.15 5.75 19.25
CA ALA A 46 -3.06 4.47 18.55
C ALA A 46 -2.01 3.55 19.20
N TYR A 47 -2.25 2.25 19.15
CA TYR A 47 -1.21 1.28 19.46
C TYR A 47 -0.12 1.32 18.38
N LYS A 48 1.14 1.42 18.80
CA LYS A 48 2.29 1.17 17.92
C LYS A 48 2.23 -0.28 17.44
N GLN A 49 2.36 -0.50 16.13
CA GLN A 49 2.11 -1.76 15.44
C GLN A 49 0.69 -2.32 15.67
N GLY A 50 -0.28 -1.45 15.93
CA GLY A 50 -1.70 -1.76 16.02
C GLY A 50 -2.45 -1.37 14.76
N LEU A 51 -3.76 -1.63 14.72
CA LEU A 51 -4.59 -1.38 13.53
C LEU A 51 -4.65 0.09 13.10
N MET A 52 -4.36 1.02 14.00
CA MET A 52 -4.36 2.46 13.75
C MET A 52 -2.94 3.06 13.71
N ASP A 53 -1.89 2.25 13.59
CA ASP A 53 -0.51 2.74 13.44
C ASP A 53 -0.35 3.45 12.08
N PRO A 54 0.04 4.75 12.05
CA PRO A 54 0.17 5.53 10.82
C PRO A 54 1.27 5.07 9.85
#